data_AF-A0A414U790-F1
#
_entry.id   AF-A0A414U790-F1
#
_cell.length_a   1.000
_cell.length_b   1.000
_cell.length_c   1.000
_cell.angle_alpha   90.00
_cell.angle_beta   90.00
_cell.angle_gamma   90.00
#
_symmetry.space_group_name_H-M   'P 1'
#
loop_
_entity.id
_entity.type
_entity.pdbx_description
1 polymer ?
#
loop_
_entity_poly.entity_id
_entity_poly.type
_entity_poly.pdbx_seq_one_letter_code
_entity_poly.pdbx_strand_id
1 'polypeptide(L)'
;MEEIIRMQDNLLLIRRTVGWTAEEFGEKIGVTRQTINNIESGRNKLTKTQYIAMRSVLDAEMAQTPEDTEMLKVLLDVLVDHPENYSSENRDELLSKANMMVPSILAGTTTRADVSKEWMKAAGIIVGGTALLGPLGLGAGIAAMNAWLVKAFVSGKKKPTSKEKKDG
;
A
#
# COMPACT_ATOMS: atom_id res chain seq x y z
N MET A 1 -0.68 0.93 20.42
CA MET A 1 -0.18 1.43 19.11
C MET A 1 0.86 0.44 18.60
N GLU A 2 0.45 -0.81 18.48
CA GLU A 2 1.30 -1.84 17.89
C GLU A 2 1.28 -1.73 16.37
N GLU A 3 0.18 -1.20 15.81
CA GLU A 3 -0.01 -0.91 14.38
C GLU A 3 1.07 0.01 13.83
N ILE A 4 1.51 1.00 14.62
CA ILE A 4 2.59 1.91 14.22
C ILE A 4 3.92 1.15 14.06
N ILE A 5 4.22 0.27 15.02
CA ILE A 5 5.44 -0.54 15.00
C ILE A 5 5.37 -1.52 13.82
N ARG A 6 4.25 -2.24 13.69
CA ARG A 6 4.00 -3.17 12.58
C ARG A 6 4.08 -2.48 11.21
N MET A 7 3.49 -1.29 11.07
CA MET A 7 3.59 -0.51 9.83
C MET A 7 5.03 -0.08 9.56
N GLN A 8 5.78 0.33 10.58
CA GLN A 8 7.18 0.70 10.45
C GLN A 8 8.03 -0.50 9.98
N ASP A 9 7.87 -1.66 10.60
CA ASP A 9 8.61 -2.88 10.29
C ASP A 9 8.36 -3.36 8.85
N ASN A 10 7.17 -3.07 8.31
CA ASN A 10 6.75 -3.50 6.97
C ASN A 10 6.74 -2.36 5.93
N LEU A 11 7.19 -1.15 6.28
CA LEU A 11 7.00 0.06 5.47
C LEU A 11 7.64 -0.06 4.08
N LEU A 12 8.83 -0.65 4.03
CA LEU A 12 9.57 -0.86 2.79
C LEU A 12 8.78 -1.75 1.81
N LEU A 13 8.21 -2.85 2.31
CA LEU A 13 7.41 -3.75 1.49
C LEU A 13 6.14 -3.03 1.00
N ILE A 14 5.41 -2.39 1.92
CA ILE A 14 4.15 -1.69 1.66
C ILE A 14 4.33 -0.68 0.52
N ARG A 15 5.34 0.19 0.57
CA ARG A 15 5.54 1.20 -0.50
C ARG A 15 5.91 0.56 -1.83
N ARG A 16 6.65 -0.54 -1.82
CA ARG A 16 7.11 -1.19 -3.05
C ARG A 16 5.97 -1.97 -3.72
N THR A 17 5.01 -2.48 -2.96
CA THR A 17 3.79 -3.11 -3.49
C THR A 17 2.97 -2.16 -4.37
N VAL A 18 2.94 -0.87 -4.03
CA VAL A 18 2.32 0.17 -4.88
C VAL A 18 3.29 0.81 -5.88
N GLY A 19 4.51 0.29 -5.96
CA GLY A 19 5.52 0.74 -6.91
C GLY A 19 6.17 2.09 -6.57
N TRP A 20 6.05 2.58 -5.33
CA TRP A 20 6.64 3.87 -4.96
C TRP A 20 8.09 3.73 -4.52
N THR A 21 8.92 4.63 -5.04
CA THR A 21 10.23 4.95 -4.49
C THR A 21 10.07 5.66 -3.12
N ALA A 22 11.14 5.69 -2.33
CA ALA A 22 11.15 6.44 -1.07
C ALA A 22 11.00 7.97 -1.30
N GLU A 23 11.36 8.45 -2.49
CA GLU A 23 11.19 9.85 -2.88
C GLU A 23 9.72 10.17 -3.16
N GLU A 24 9.08 9.41 -4.05
CA GLU A 24 7.64 9.58 -4.36
C GLU A 24 6.78 9.42 -3.10
N PHE A 25 7.10 8.46 -2.24
CA PHE A 25 6.37 8.27 -0.99
C PHE A 25 6.56 9.46 -0.04
N GLY A 26 7.79 9.99 0.04
CA GLY A 26 8.10 11.18 0.81
C GLY A 26 7.31 12.40 0.32
N GLU A 27 7.30 12.64 -0.99
CA GLU A 27 6.55 13.72 -1.61
C GLU A 27 5.05 13.65 -1.30
N LYS A 28 4.45 12.46 -1.36
CA LYS A 28 3.02 12.25 -1.06
C LYS A 28 2.61 12.66 0.35
N ILE A 29 3.51 12.52 1.32
CA ILE A 29 3.24 12.88 2.74
C ILE A 29 3.96 14.16 3.18
N GLY A 30 4.66 14.86 2.28
CA GLY A 30 5.37 16.11 2.57
C GLY A 30 6.64 15.95 3.41
N VAL A 31 7.40 14.87 3.21
CA VAL A 31 8.70 14.64 3.88
C VAL A 31 9.79 14.29 2.87
N THR A 32 11.05 14.33 3.30
CA THR A 32 12.17 13.99 2.42
C THR A 32 12.31 12.48 2.22
N ARG A 33 12.94 12.07 1.10
CA ARG A 33 13.40 10.69 0.88
C ARG A 33 14.23 10.15 2.07
N GLN A 34 15.08 11.00 2.65
CA GLN A 34 15.90 10.63 3.80
C GLN A 34 15.05 10.28 5.03
N THR A 35 13.96 11.03 5.25
CA THR A 35 13.02 10.75 6.34
C THR A 35 12.39 9.37 6.17
N ILE A 36 11.93 9.02 4.96
CA ILE A 36 11.39 7.68 4.66
C ILE A 36 12.44 6.61 4.93
N ASN A 37 13.64 6.74 4.38
CA ASN A 37 14.72 5.76 4.59
C ASN A 37 15.10 5.58 6.07
N ASN A 38 15.08 6.66 6.87
CA ASN A 38 15.37 6.59 8.30
C ASN A 38 14.27 5.86 9.08
N ILE A 39 13.01 6.02 8.67
CA ILE A 39 11.88 5.29 9.25
C ILE A 39 11.97 3.80 8.88
N GLU A 40 12.18 3.48 7.61
CA GLU A 40 12.30 2.11 7.10
C GLU A 40 13.47 1.34 7.74
N SER A 41 14.57 2.04 8.06
CA SER A 41 15.74 1.42 8.71
C SER A 41 15.66 1.37 10.24
N GLY A 42 14.55 1.82 10.84
CA GLY A 42 14.39 1.87 12.29
C GLY A 42 15.20 2.97 12.99
N ARG A 43 16.00 3.76 12.25
CA ARG A 43 16.80 4.86 12.80
C ARG A 43 15.92 5.94 13.44
N ASN A 44 14.78 6.23 12.81
CA ASN A 44 13.77 7.12 13.35
C ASN A 44 12.50 6.33 13.66
N LYS A 45 11.95 6.51 14.87
CA LYS A 45 10.64 5.94 15.21
C LYS A 45 9.55 6.61 14.39
N LEU A 46 8.63 5.82 13.83
CA LEU A 46 7.45 6.32 13.16
C LEU A 46 6.54 7.01 14.18
N THR A 47 6.29 8.30 14.00
CA THR A 47 5.39 9.07 14.88
C THR A 47 3.93 8.81 14.51
N LYS A 48 3.00 9.05 15.44
CA LYS A 48 1.55 8.93 15.19
C LYS A 48 1.09 9.79 14.02
N THR A 49 1.62 11.02 13.90
CA THR A 49 1.31 11.92 12.78
C THR A 49 1.78 11.34 11.45
N GLN A 50 3.01 10.81 11.39
CA GLN A 50 3.54 10.19 10.17
C GLN A 50 2.76 8.92 9.81
N TYR A 51 2.40 8.09 10.79
CA TYR A 51 1.55 6.92 10.58
C TYR A 51 0.22 7.32 9.94
N ILE A 52 -0.49 8.32 10.49
CA ILE A 52 -1.76 8.80 9.92
C ILE A 52 -1.56 9.32 8.49
N ALA A 53 -0.50 10.09 8.23
CA ALA A 53 -0.21 10.62 6.90
C ALA A 53 0.08 9.51 5.88
N MET A 54 0.96 8.55 6.24
CA MET A 54 1.31 7.40 5.42
C MET A 54 0.08 6.51 5.16
N ARG A 55 -0.73 6.26 6.18
CA ARG A 55 -1.95 5.45 6.01
C ARG A 55 -2.96 6.15 5.09
N SER A 56 -3.13 7.45 5.26
CA SER A 56 -4.05 8.25 4.43
C SER A 56 -3.70 8.22 2.94
N VAL A 57 -2.41 8.28 2.58
CA VAL A 57 -2.00 8.20 1.16
C VAL A 57 -2.17 6.80 0.57
N LEU A 58 -1.97 5.75 1.37
CA LEU A 58 -2.18 4.35 0.95
C LEU A 58 -3.67 4.07 0.74
N ASP A 59 -4.52 4.52 1.67
CA ASP A 59 -5.97 4.39 1.55
C ASP A 59 -6.50 5.14 0.31
N ALA A 60 -5.95 6.32 0.03
CA ALA A 60 -6.29 7.06 -1.17
C ALA A 60 -5.82 6.37 -2.47
N GLU A 61 -4.68 5.69 -2.46
CA GLU A 61 -4.21 4.90 -3.61
C GLU A 61 -5.13 3.71 -3.88
N MET A 62 -5.53 3.00 -2.81
CA MET A 62 -6.50 1.90 -2.91
C MET A 62 -7.85 2.37 -3.46
N ALA A 63 -8.29 3.55 -3.06
CA ALA A 63 -9.54 4.14 -3.56
C ALA A 63 -9.48 4.52 -5.04
N GLN A 64 -8.33 5.00 -5.51
CA GLN A 64 -8.17 5.47 -6.88
C GLN A 64 -7.95 4.33 -7.86
N THR A 65 -7.38 3.22 -7.39
CA THR A 65 -6.97 2.10 -8.26
C THR A 65 -7.20 0.74 -7.56
N PRO A 66 -8.46 0.39 -7.28
CA PRO A 66 -8.78 -0.82 -6.51
C PRO A 66 -8.33 -2.11 -7.20
N GLU A 67 -8.42 -2.17 -8.53
CA GLU A 67 -8.00 -3.32 -9.34
C GLU A 67 -6.50 -3.63 -9.22
N ASP A 68 -5.68 -2.63 -8.92
CA ASP A 68 -4.22 -2.74 -8.88
C ASP A 68 -3.65 -2.85 -7.46
N THR A 69 -4.50 -2.70 -6.45
CA THR A 69 -4.09 -2.55 -5.04
C THR A 69 -4.65 -3.64 -4.13
N GLU A 70 -5.21 -4.70 -4.70
CA GLU A 70 -5.72 -5.84 -3.95
C GLU A 70 -4.63 -6.45 -3.04
N MET A 71 -3.42 -6.67 -3.56
CA MET A 71 -2.27 -7.12 -2.76
C MET A 71 -1.92 -6.16 -1.62
N LEU A 72 -1.95 -4.83 -1.86
CA LEU A 72 -1.70 -3.84 -0.80
C LEU A 72 -2.73 -4.00 0.33
N LYS A 73 -4.01 -4.11 -0.05
CA LYS A 73 -5.12 -4.28 0.90
C LYS A 73 -4.91 -5.50 1.80
N VAL A 74 -4.53 -6.65 1.22
CA VAL A 74 -4.28 -7.86 2.02
C VAL A 74 -3.05 -7.71 2.89
N LEU A 75 -1.95 -7.16 2.38
CA LEU A 75 -0.73 -7.00 3.17
C LEU A 75 -0.93 -6.04 4.36
N LEU A 76 -1.71 -4.97 4.21
CA LEU A 76 -2.05 -4.10 5.33
C LEU A 76 -2.86 -4.85 6.39
N ASP A 77 -3.85 -5.64 5.98
CA ASP A 77 -4.67 -6.43 6.91
C ASP A 77 -3.84 -7.46 7.67
N VAL A 78 -3.04 -8.26 6.95
CA VAL A 78 -2.23 -9.37 7.48
C VAL A 78 -1.07 -8.88 8.34
N LEU A 79 -0.43 -7.77 7.96
CA LEU A 79 0.82 -7.33 8.61
C LEU A 79 0.60 -6.20 9.62
N VAL A 80 -0.48 -5.42 9.50
CA VAL A 80 -0.66 -4.18 10.28
C VAL A 80 -1.95 -4.20 11.08
N ASP A 81 -3.09 -4.38 10.41
CA ASP A 81 -4.39 -4.08 11.02
C ASP A 81 -4.90 -5.23 11.89
N HIS A 82 -4.89 -6.45 11.35
CA HIS A 82 -5.45 -7.64 12.02
C HIS A 82 -4.53 -8.87 11.90
N PRO A 83 -3.23 -8.76 12.25
CA PRO A 83 -2.29 -9.88 12.16
C PRO A 83 -2.68 -11.08 13.01
N GLU A 84 -3.53 -10.90 14.03
CA GLU A 84 -4.07 -11.94 14.90
C GLU A 84 -5.05 -12.89 14.21
N ASN A 85 -5.63 -12.48 13.07
CA ASN A 85 -6.53 -13.31 12.26
C ASN A 85 -5.77 -14.37 11.44
N TYR A 86 -4.45 -14.35 11.46
CA TYR A 86 -3.59 -15.19 10.65
C TYR A 86 -2.55 -15.91 11.52
N SER A 87 -2.27 -17.18 11.22
CA SER A 87 -1.18 -17.90 11.88
C SER A 87 0.18 -17.26 11.57
N SER A 88 1.18 -17.47 12.43
CA SER A 88 2.57 -17.06 12.15
C SER A 88 3.05 -17.61 10.82
N GLU A 89 2.78 -18.87 10.55
CA GLU A 89 3.25 -19.57 9.36
C GLU A 89 2.64 -18.96 8.09
N ASN A 90 1.33 -18.68 8.11
CA ASN A 90 0.65 -18.06 6.97
C ASN A 90 1.17 -16.64 6.73
N ARG A 91 1.40 -15.85 7.79
CA ARG A 91 1.96 -14.50 7.67
C ARG A 91 3.35 -14.53 7.04
N ASP A 92 4.22 -15.40 7.54
CA ASP A 92 5.60 -15.52 7.06
C ASP A 92 5.64 -16.00 5.60
N GLU A 93 4.76 -16.92 5.20
CA GLU A 93 4.68 -17.39 3.82
C GLU A 93 4.15 -16.32 2.87
N LEU A 94 3.10 -15.60 3.26
CA LEU A 94 2.55 -14.46 2.50
C LEU A 94 3.60 -13.35 2.32
N LEU A 95 4.33 -13.04 3.39
CA LEU A 95 5.41 -12.06 3.40
C LEU A 95 6.58 -12.48 2.50
N SER A 96 7.02 -13.73 2.63
CA SER A 96 8.09 -14.30 1.80
C SER A 96 7.73 -14.23 0.32
N LYS A 97 6.50 -14.65 -0.02
CA LYS A 97 6.00 -14.60 -1.39
C LYS A 97 5.92 -13.18 -1.93
N ALA A 98 5.44 -12.22 -1.13
CA ALA A 98 5.40 -10.81 -1.50
C ALA A 98 6.80 -10.28 -1.83
N ASN A 99 7.78 -10.54 -0.96
CA ASN A 99 9.17 -10.11 -1.14
C ASN A 99 9.83 -10.66 -2.42
N MET A 100 9.42 -11.84 -2.89
CA MET A 100 9.91 -12.39 -4.16
C MET A 100 9.37 -11.67 -5.39
N MET A 101 8.15 -11.14 -5.34
CA MET A 101 7.48 -10.61 -6.53
C MET A 101 7.53 -9.09 -6.61
N VAL A 102 7.46 -8.39 -5.48
CA VAL A 102 7.46 -6.93 -5.40
C VAL A 102 8.65 -6.24 -6.10
N PRO A 103 9.89 -6.78 -6.08
CA PRO A 103 11.02 -6.16 -6.80
C PRO A 103 10.78 -5.97 -8.30
N SER A 104 9.96 -6.81 -8.93
CA SER A 104 9.65 -6.74 -10.36
C SER A 104 8.80 -5.52 -10.75
N ILE A 105 8.00 -5.00 -9.81
CA ILE A 105 7.21 -3.78 -9.99
C ILE A 105 8.15 -2.59 -10.18
N LEU A 106 9.12 -2.42 -9.28
CA LEU A 106 10.07 -1.31 -9.35
C LEU A 106 11.06 -1.46 -10.52
N ALA A 107 11.37 -2.68 -10.93
CA ALA A 107 12.21 -2.94 -12.10
C ALA A 107 11.48 -2.62 -13.43
N GLY A 108 10.16 -2.41 -13.39
CA GLY A 108 9.35 -2.16 -14.58
C GLY A 108 9.23 -3.37 -15.52
N THR A 109 9.56 -4.57 -15.04
CA THR A 109 9.51 -5.81 -15.83
C THR A 109 8.10 -6.41 -15.90
N THR A 110 7.21 -5.97 -15.03
CA THR A 110 5.80 -6.38 -14.98
C THR A 110 4.95 -5.25 -14.38
N THR A 111 3.63 -5.34 -14.52
CA THR A 111 2.71 -4.37 -13.94
C THR A 111 2.38 -4.73 -12.49
N ARG A 112 2.05 -3.73 -11.67
CA ARG A 112 1.55 -3.96 -10.31
C ARG A 112 0.27 -4.80 -10.28
N ALA A 113 -0.58 -4.69 -11.31
CA ALA A 113 -1.80 -5.48 -11.45
C ALA A 113 -1.49 -6.97 -11.64
N ASP A 114 -0.54 -7.30 -12.52
CA ASP A 114 -0.12 -8.67 -12.77
C ASP A 114 0.51 -9.29 -11.52
N VAL A 115 1.38 -8.55 -10.83
CA VAL A 115 1.98 -8.99 -9.56
C VAL A 115 0.92 -9.20 -8.49
N SER A 116 -0.03 -8.28 -8.36
CA SER A 116 -1.15 -8.42 -7.43
C SER A 116 -1.93 -9.70 -7.72
N LYS A 117 -2.30 -9.94 -8.98
CA LYS A 117 -3.05 -11.13 -9.40
C LYS A 117 -2.31 -12.44 -9.11
N GLU A 118 -1.03 -12.52 -9.44
CA GLU A 118 -0.23 -13.73 -9.16
C GLU A 118 0.01 -13.94 -7.66
N TRP A 119 0.20 -12.86 -6.89
CA TRP A 119 0.29 -12.94 -5.44
C TRP A 119 -1.02 -13.42 -4.82
N MET A 120 -2.16 -12.91 -5.27
CA MET A 120 -3.48 -13.30 -4.75
C MET A 120 -3.79 -14.77 -5.00
N LYS A 121 -3.40 -15.32 -6.15
CA LYS A 121 -3.51 -16.77 -6.41
C LYS A 121 -2.71 -17.58 -5.39
N ALA A 122 -1.48 -17.17 -5.10
CA ALA A 122 -0.64 -17.84 -4.11
C ALA A 122 -1.22 -17.68 -2.69
N ALA A 123 -1.66 -16.47 -2.33
CA ALA A 123 -2.27 -16.18 -1.04
C ALA A 123 -3.53 -17.01 -0.77
N GLY A 124 -4.38 -17.20 -1.79
CA GLY A 124 -5.57 -18.05 -1.70
C GLY A 124 -5.27 -19.51 -1.39
N ILE A 125 -4.11 -20.02 -1.83
CA ILE A 125 -3.62 -21.37 -1.51
C ILE A 125 -3.13 -21.42 -0.06
N ILE A 126 -2.35 -20.42 0.37
CA ILE A 126 -1.74 -20.35 1.72
C ILE A 126 -2.82 -20.26 2.80
N VAL A 127 -3.84 -19.44 2.58
CA VAL A 127 -4.87 -19.15 3.59
C VAL A 127 -6.07 -20.12 3.50
N GLY A 128 -6.01 -21.14 2.65
CA GLY A 128 -7.05 -22.16 2.55
C GLY A 128 -8.39 -21.60 2.07
N GLY A 129 -8.40 -20.86 0.95
CA GLY A 129 -9.57 -20.54 0.11
C GLY A 129 -10.74 -19.75 0.71
N THR A 130 -10.87 -19.63 2.03
CA THR A 130 -12.07 -19.13 2.72
C THR A 130 -11.80 -17.93 3.62
N ALA A 131 -10.60 -17.80 4.20
CA ALA A 131 -10.29 -16.69 5.09
C ALA A 131 -10.02 -15.37 4.35
N LEU A 132 -9.57 -15.39 3.08
CA LEU A 132 -9.41 -14.16 2.28
C LEU A 132 -10.72 -13.64 1.66
N LEU A 133 -11.83 -14.39 1.71
CA LEU A 133 -13.12 -13.97 1.10
C LEU A 133 -14.30 -14.03 2.09
N GLY A 134 -14.05 -14.41 3.35
CA GLY A 134 -15.07 -14.59 4.37
C GLY A 134 -15.42 -13.30 5.14
N PRO A 135 -16.38 -13.35 6.08
CA PRO A 135 -16.80 -12.19 6.89
C PRO A 135 -15.67 -11.59 7.74
N LEU A 136 -14.56 -12.31 7.90
CA LEU A 136 -13.37 -11.93 8.67
C LEU A 136 -12.14 -11.61 7.81
N GLY A 137 -12.24 -11.65 6.47
CA GLY A 137 -11.13 -11.29 5.59
C GLY A 137 -11.63 -10.90 4.21
N LEU A 138 -11.40 -9.62 3.90
CA LEU A 138 -11.60 -8.90 2.63
C LEU A 138 -13.04 -8.74 2.06
N GLY A 139 -14.01 -9.59 2.40
CA GLY A 139 -15.35 -9.61 1.76
C GLY A 139 -16.36 -8.53 2.21
N ALA A 140 -16.27 -8.02 3.44
CA ALA A 140 -17.26 -7.07 3.98
C ALA A 140 -16.67 -5.85 4.74
N GLY A 141 -15.35 -5.82 4.99
CA GLY A 141 -14.76 -4.93 5.99
C GLY A 141 -14.19 -3.60 5.50
N ILE A 142 -14.02 -3.36 4.19
CA ILE A 142 -13.35 -2.14 3.70
C ILE A 142 -14.31 -1.28 2.90
N ALA A 143 -15.24 -0.63 3.58
CA ALA A 143 -16.22 0.27 2.96
C ALA A 143 -16.22 1.69 3.56
N ALA A 144 -15.15 2.10 4.24
CA ALA A 144 -15.02 3.46 4.77
C ALA A 144 -13.79 4.17 4.18
N MET A 145 -13.76 4.34 2.86
CA MET A 145 -12.81 5.28 2.24
C MET A 145 -13.31 6.70 2.52
N ASN A 146 -12.49 7.52 3.20
CA ASN A 146 -12.84 8.91 3.46
C ASN A 146 -12.88 9.72 2.15
N ALA A 147 -14.08 10.09 1.69
CA ALA A 147 -14.29 10.78 0.42
C ALA A 147 -13.46 12.06 0.25
N TRP A 148 -13.16 12.77 1.35
CA TRP A 148 -12.32 13.97 1.32
C TRP A 148 -10.85 13.66 1.01
N LEU A 149 -10.30 12.54 1.51
CA LEU A 149 -8.93 12.10 1.21
C LEU A 149 -8.79 11.82 -0.27
N VAL A 150 -9.72 11.04 -0.84
CA VAL A 150 -9.73 10.74 -2.28
C VAL A 150 -9.73 12.03 -3.11
N LYS A 151 -10.58 13.00 -2.74
CA LYS A 151 -10.66 14.29 -3.43
C LYS A 151 -9.36 15.11 -3.33
N ALA A 152 -8.70 15.10 -2.16
CA ALA A 152 -7.45 15.82 -1.95
C ALA A 152 -6.31 15.30 -2.85
N PHE A 153 -6.21 13.99 -3.03
CA PHE A 153 -5.17 13.39 -3.87
C PHE A 153 -5.48 13.43 -5.38
N VAL A 154 -6.76 13.33 -5.77
CA VAL A 154 -7.17 13.45 -7.19
C VAL A 154 -6.99 14.86 -7.73
N SER A 155 -7.18 15.90 -6.90
CA SER A 155 -7.05 17.31 -7.31
C SER A 155 -5.64 17.69 -7.78
N GLY A 156 -4.60 16.93 -7.42
CA GLY A 156 -3.21 17.21 -7.78
C GLY A 156 -2.81 16.83 -9.21
N LYS A 157 -3.62 16.02 -9.93
CA LYS A 157 -3.28 15.52 -11.28
C LYS A 157 -3.67 16.43 -12.45
N LYS A 158 -4.19 17.65 -12.23
CA LYS A 158 -4.50 18.57 -13.35
C LYS A 158 -3.21 19.16 -13.93
N LYS A 159 -2.72 18.59 -15.04
CA LYS A 159 -1.74 19.23 -15.94
C LYS A 159 -2.26 20.63 -16.34
N PRO A 160 -1.39 21.65 -16.46
CA PRO A 160 -1.80 22.94 -16.99
C PRO A 160 -2.15 22.74 -18.47
N THR A 161 -3.43 22.89 -18.80
CA THR A 161 -3.88 23.03 -20.19
C THR A 161 -3.23 24.28 -20.75
N SER A 162 -2.29 24.10 -21.68
CA SER A 162 -1.76 25.15 -22.54
C SER A 162 -2.93 25.92 -23.12
N LYS A 163 -3.06 27.20 -22.75
CA LYS A 163 -4.06 28.09 -23.34
C LYS A 163 -3.82 28.15 -24.85
N GLU A 164 -4.86 27.82 -25.60
CA GLU A 164 -4.99 28.09 -27.03
C GLU A 164 -4.51 29.51 -27.36
N LYS A 165 -3.67 29.59 -28.39
CA LYS A 165 -3.51 30.81 -29.19
C LYS A 165 -4.89 31.20 -29.70
N LYS A 166 -5.35 32.40 -29.33
CA LYS A 166 -6.33 33.12 -30.13
C LYS A 166 -5.54 33.96 -31.13
N ASP A 167 -5.51 33.50 -32.36
CA ASP A 167 -5.38 34.37 -33.53
C ASP A 167 -6.69 35.17 -33.65
N GLY A 168 -6.57 36.47 -33.88
CA GLY A 168 -7.65 37.44 -34.00
C GLY A 168 -7.16 38.85 -33.73
#